data_AF-A0A9D3VIF3-F1
#
_entry.id   AF-A0A9D3VIF3-F1
#
_cell.length_a   1.000
_cell.length_b   1.000
_cell.length_c   1.000
_cell.angle_alpha   90.00
_cell.angle_beta   90.00
_cell.angle_gamma   90.00
#
_symmetry.space_group_name_H-M   'P 1'
#
loop_
_entity.id
_entity.type
_entity.pdbx_description
1 polymer ?
#
loop_
_entity_poly.entity_id
_entity_poly.type
_entity_poly.pdbx_seq_one_letter_code
_entity_poly.pdbx_strand_id
1 'polypeptide(L)'
;MKFAKLDFKILQHSHKKETNEINRWWKGLDVATNFPFIRDRFVECYFWMLGVYFEPHYAIARTFATKVICLISILDDIYDAYGTYEELEIFTKAIQRWDTNCIDQLPDYMKLW
;
A
#
# COMPACT_ATOMS: atom_id res chain seq x y z
N MET A 1 13.97 29.25 -17.74
CA MET A 1 14.03 27.78 -17.99
C MET A 1 15.03 27.01 -17.10
N LYS A 2 16.15 27.61 -16.62
CA LYS A 2 17.12 26.91 -15.73
C LYS A 2 16.52 26.52 -14.38
N PHE A 3 15.76 27.42 -13.75
CA PHE A 3 15.11 27.18 -12.45
C PHE A 3 14.19 25.95 -12.46
N ALA A 4 13.20 25.90 -13.34
CA ALA A 4 12.27 24.77 -13.46
C ALA A 4 12.97 23.40 -13.66
N LYS A 5 14.04 23.36 -14.47
CA LYS A 5 14.81 22.12 -14.68
C LYS A 5 15.56 21.68 -13.43
N LEU A 6 16.09 22.63 -12.65
CA LEU A 6 16.81 22.34 -11.42
C LEU A 6 15.83 21.89 -10.32
N ASP A 7 14.73 22.61 -10.16
CA ASP A 7 13.69 22.33 -9.17
C ASP A 7 13.08 20.94 -9.38
N PHE A 8 12.71 20.60 -10.62
CA PHE A 8 12.22 19.27 -10.97
C PHE A 8 13.22 18.15 -10.62
N LYS A 9 14.52 18.37 -10.85
CA LYS A 9 15.55 17.38 -10.49
C LYS A 9 15.70 17.20 -8.98
N ILE A 10 15.59 18.28 -8.22
CA ILE A 10 15.64 18.24 -6.75
C ILE A 10 14.44 17.47 -6.21
N LEU A 11 13.23 17.79 -6.68
CA LEU A 11 12.01 17.07 -6.30
C LEU A 11 12.06 15.60 -6.70
N GLN A 12 12.45 15.30 -7.94
CA GLN A 12 12.59 13.92 -8.40
C GLN A 12 13.58 13.12 -7.54
N HIS A 13 14.68 13.73 -7.09
CA HIS A 13 15.62 13.06 -6.18
C HIS A 13 14.99 12.73 -4.83
N SER A 14 14.21 13.66 -4.26
CA SER A 14 13.45 13.41 -3.03
C SER A 14 12.42 12.30 -3.21
N HIS A 15 11.65 12.33 -4.32
CA HIS A 15 10.64 11.30 -4.61
C HIS A 15 11.26 9.91 -4.78
N LYS A 16 12.43 9.80 -5.42
CA LYS A 16 13.18 8.54 -5.51
C LYS A 16 13.58 7.99 -4.13
N LYS A 17 13.93 8.86 -3.17
CA LYS A 17 14.20 8.41 -1.79
C LYS A 17 12.96 7.86 -1.13
N GLU A 18 11.83 8.56 -1.26
CA GLU A 18 10.52 8.10 -0.75
C GLU A 18 10.16 6.74 -1.36
N THR A 19 10.24 6.58 -2.68
CA THR A 19 9.96 5.30 -3.36
C THR A 19 10.90 4.17 -2.90
N ASN A 20 12.18 4.45 -2.64
CA ASN A 20 13.11 3.45 -2.12
C ASN A 20 12.78 3.01 -0.68
N GLU A 21 12.28 3.91 0.15
CA GLU A 21 11.77 3.57 1.50
C GLU A 21 10.52 2.71 1.42
N ILE A 22 9.57 3.08 0.57
CA ILE A 22 8.34 2.32 0.34
C ILE A 22 8.66 0.94 -0.23
N ASN A 23 9.58 0.84 -1.20
CA ASN A 23 10.01 -0.44 -1.77
C ASN A 23 10.63 -1.37 -0.72
N ARG A 24 11.43 -0.84 0.23
CA ARG A 24 11.97 -1.64 1.34
C ARG A 24 10.85 -2.17 2.25
N TRP A 25 9.88 -1.32 2.58
CA TRP A 25 8.70 -1.72 3.33
C TRP A 25 7.87 -2.78 2.58
N TRP A 26 7.61 -2.56 1.29
CA TRP A 26 6.84 -3.47 0.43
C TRP A 26 7.50 -4.85 0.31
N LYS A 27 8.83 -4.88 0.11
CA LYS A 27 9.60 -6.13 0.13
C LYS A 27 9.59 -6.80 1.50
N GLY A 28 9.55 -6.02 2.59
CA GLY A 28 9.44 -6.55 3.95
C GLY A 28 8.11 -7.26 4.24
N LEU A 29 7.05 -6.92 3.50
CA LEU A 29 5.76 -7.63 3.56
C LEU A 29 5.75 -8.92 2.73
N ASP A 30 6.79 -9.17 1.92
CA ASP A 30 6.91 -10.33 1.02
C ASP A 30 5.63 -10.64 0.24
N VAL A 31 5.03 -9.60 -0.33
CA VAL A 31 3.68 -9.65 -0.94
C VAL A 31 3.57 -10.70 -2.04
N ALA A 32 4.63 -10.89 -2.84
CA ALA A 32 4.64 -11.90 -3.89
C ALA A 32 4.47 -13.33 -3.35
N THR A 33 4.98 -13.60 -2.15
CA THR A 33 4.89 -14.91 -1.48
C THR A 33 3.61 -15.02 -0.66
N ASN A 34 3.29 -13.97 0.10
CA ASN A 34 2.16 -13.93 1.04
C ASN A 34 0.81 -13.76 0.33
N PHE A 35 0.80 -13.08 -0.82
CA PHE A 35 -0.38 -12.74 -1.60
C PHE A 35 -0.13 -12.95 -3.10
N PRO A 36 0.16 -14.18 -3.57
CA PRO A 36 0.55 -14.43 -4.97
C PRO A 36 -0.56 -14.13 -5.99
N PHE A 37 -1.78 -13.93 -5.51
CA PHE A 37 -2.98 -13.63 -6.30
C PHE A 37 -3.23 -12.12 -6.49
N ILE A 38 -2.49 -11.24 -5.80
CA ILE A 38 -2.73 -9.79 -5.86
C ILE A 38 -1.80 -9.10 -6.85
N ARG A 39 -2.22 -7.93 -7.31
CA ARG A 39 -1.48 -7.14 -8.30
C ARG A 39 -0.34 -6.39 -7.61
N ASP A 40 0.91 -6.63 -8.00
CA ASP A 40 2.06 -5.86 -7.50
C ASP A 40 2.09 -4.45 -8.12
N ARG A 41 1.58 -3.46 -7.38
CA ARG A 41 1.31 -2.10 -7.89
C ARG A 41 1.84 -0.95 -7.02
N PHE A 42 2.86 -1.19 -6.20
CA PHE A 42 3.30 -0.16 -5.26
C PHE A 42 3.83 1.11 -5.97
N VAL A 43 4.41 0.98 -7.17
CA VAL A 43 4.92 2.11 -7.95
C VAL A 43 3.77 2.97 -8.46
N GLU A 44 2.70 2.35 -8.95
CA GLU A 44 1.47 2.98 -9.40
C GLU A 44 0.76 3.69 -8.24
N CYS A 45 0.70 3.05 -7.07
CA CYS A 45 0.15 3.64 -5.85
C CYS A 45 0.92 4.89 -5.42
N TYR A 46 2.26 4.85 -5.48
CA TYR A 46 3.08 6.03 -5.21
C TYR A 46 2.86 7.13 -6.27
N PHE A 47 2.74 6.75 -7.54
CA PHE A 47 2.49 7.69 -8.62
C PHE A 47 1.14 8.42 -8.46
N TRP A 48 0.09 7.73 -8.01
CA TRP A 48 -1.19 8.36 -7.65
C TRP A 48 -1.00 9.40 -6.54
N MET A 49 -0.30 9.05 -5.46
CA MET A 49 -0.08 9.98 -4.35
C MET A 49 0.81 11.18 -4.72
N LEU A 50 1.77 10.97 -5.62
CA LEU A 50 2.57 12.04 -6.18
C LEU A 50 1.71 13.04 -6.97
N GLY A 51 0.65 12.56 -7.62
CA GLY A 51 -0.34 13.41 -8.31
C GLY A 51 -1.23 14.23 -7.37
N VAL A 52 -1.45 13.78 -6.13
CA VAL A 52 -2.25 14.54 -5.14
C VAL A 52 -1.46 15.72 -4.57
N TYR A 53 -0.20 15.48 -4.19
CA TYR A 53 0.70 16.53 -3.70
C TYR A 53 2.16 16.13 -3.99
N PHE A 54 2.91 16.98 -4.69
CA PHE A 54 4.30 16.72 -5.08
C PHE A 54 5.31 17.57 -4.27
N GLU A 55 4.82 18.52 -3.47
CA GLU A 55 5.66 19.43 -2.71
C GLU A 55 6.43 18.70 -1.61
N PRO A 56 7.65 19.14 -1.24
CA PRO A 56 8.53 18.39 -0.36
C PRO A 56 8.00 18.25 1.07
N HIS A 57 7.21 19.21 1.56
CA HIS A 57 6.65 19.18 2.92
C HIS A 57 5.55 18.12 3.12
N TYR A 58 5.05 17.51 2.04
CA TYR A 58 4.10 16.39 2.09
C TYR A 58 4.76 15.01 1.99
N ALA A 59 6.09 14.89 2.11
CA ALA A 59 6.79 13.61 1.98
C ALA A 59 6.26 12.52 2.93
N ILE A 60 5.98 12.87 4.19
CA ILE A 60 5.40 11.95 5.17
C ILE A 60 3.98 11.54 4.75
N ALA A 61 3.17 12.49 4.32
CA ALA A 61 1.81 12.24 3.85
C ALA A 61 1.79 11.31 2.63
N ARG A 62 2.63 11.57 1.61
CA ARG A 62 2.77 10.68 0.44
C ARG A 62 3.19 9.28 0.84
N THR A 63 4.17 9.16 1.73
CA THR A 63 4.68 7.85 2.17
C THR A 63 3.61 7.07 2.90
N PHE A 64 2.92 7.69 3.86
CA PHE A 64 1.83 7.06 4.61
C PHE A 64 0.65 6.69 3.71
N ALA A 65 0.17 7.62 2.89
CA ALA A 65 -0.96 7.39 2.01
C ALA A 65 -0.65 6.32 0.95
N THR A 66 0.58 6.26 0.42
CA THR A 66 0.98 5.19 -0.51
C THR A 66 0.86 3.83 0.17
N LYS A 67 1.32 3.68 1.42
CA LYS A 67 1.18 2.43 2.17
C LYS A 67 -0.30 2.06 2.32
N VAL A 68 -1.14 3.01 2.75
CA VAL A 68 -2.59 2.80 2.89
C VAL A 68 -3.21 2.33 1.57
N ILE A 69 -2.90 2.98 0.44
CA ILE A 69 -3.42 2.59 -0.88
C ILE A 69 -2.94 1.19 -1.27
N CYS A 70 -1.68 0.84 -1.01
CA CYS A 70 -1.19 -0.51 -1.27
C CYS A 70 -1.96 -1.56 -0.46
N LEU A 71 -2.22 -1.32 0.83
CA LEU A 71 -3.01 -2.24 1.67
C LEU A 71 -4.45 -2.34 1.16
N ILE A 72 -5.08 -1.22 0.80
CA ILE A 72 -6.43 -1.20 0.21
C ILE A 72 -6.46 -1.96 -1.12
N SER A 73 -5.43 -1.85 -1.96
CA SER A 73 -5.36 -2.58 -3.23
C SER A 73 -5.29 -4.08 -3.03
N ILE A 74 -4.60 -4.56 -1.98
CA ILE A 74 -4.59 -5.97 -1.61
C ILE A 74 -5.98 -6.40 -1.13
N LEU A 75 -6.64 -5.58 -0.30
CA LEU A 75 -8.01 -5.86 0.15
C LEU A 75 -8.98 -5.92 -1.03
N ASP A 76 -8.87 -5.00 -1.99
CA ASP A 76 -9.67 -5.00 -3.23
C ASP A 76 -9.52 -6.33 -3.99
N ASP A 77 -8.28 -6.80 -4.20
CA ASP A 77 -8.02 -8.08 -4.86
C ASP A 77 -8.59 -9.28 -4.09
N ILE A 78 -8.55 -9.23 -2.75
CA ILE A 78 -9.16 -10.25 -1.90
C ILE A 78 -10.68 -10.28 -2.11
N TYR A 79 -11.35 -9.12 -2.09
CA TYR A 79 -12.81 -9.06 -2.19
C TYR A 79 -13.35 -9.30 -3.61
N ASP A 80 -12.61 -8.87 -4.65
CA ASP A 80 -13.07 -8.94 -6.03
C ASP A 80 -12.77 -10.29 -6.70
N ALA A 81 -11.64 -10.93 -6.37
CA ALA A 81 -11.11 -12.05 -7.15
C ALA A 81 -10.73 -13.31 -6.38
N TYR A 82 -10.54 -13.25 -5.05
CA TYR A 82 -9.94 -14.37 -4.30
C TYR A 82 -10.80 -14.95 -3.18
N GLY A 83 -11.29 -14.13 -2.25
CA GLY A 83 -11.99 -14.59 -1.05
C GLY A 83 -13.37 -15.16 -1.35
N THR A 84 -13.78 -16.20 -0.63
CA THR A 84 -15.16 -16.69 -0.69
C THR A 84 -16.08 -15.79 0.13
N TYR A 85 -17.39 -15.82 -0.15
CA TYR A 85 -18.36 -15.02 0.59
C TYR A 85 -18.26 -15.23 2.12
N GLU A 86 -18.09 -16.47 2.58
CA GLU A 86 -17.96 -16.83 3.99
C GLU A 86 -16.68 -16.25 4.61
N GLU A 87 -15.55 -16.35 3.91
CA GLU A 87 -14.28 -15.75 4.35
C GLU A 87 -14.39 -14.23 4.46
N LEU A 88 -14.98 -13.59 3.44
CA LEU A 88 -15.15 -12.14 3.40
C LEU A 88 -16.11 -11.64 4.48
N GLU A 89 -17.14 -12.41 4.85
CA GLU A 89 -18.03 -12.05 5.95
C GLU A 89 -17.28 -12.02 7.29
N ILE A 90 -16.46 -13.06 7.55
CA ILE A 90 -15.63 -13.13 8.76
C ILE A 90 -14.60 -11.99 8.77
N PHE A 91 -13.93 -11.76 7.64
CA PHE A 91 -12.94 -10.69 7.52
C PHE A 91 -13.57 -9.30 7.73
N THR A 92 -14.74 -9.05 7.16
CA THR A 92 -15.47 -7.79 7.36
C THR A 92 -15.81 -7.57 8.84
N LYS A 93 -16.28 -8.61 9.53
CA LYS A 93 -16.58 -8.54 10.98
C LYS A 93 -15.32 -8.30 11.80
N ALA A 94 -14.19 -8.91 11.44
CA ALA A 94 -12.90 -8.70 12.07
C ALA A 94 -12.44 -7.23 11.95
N ILE A 95 -12.51 -6.65 10.75
CA ILE A 95 -12.19 -5.23 10.51
C ILE A 95 -13.11 -4.29 11.30
N GLN A 96 -14.42 -4.56 11.34
CA GLN A 96 -15.37 -3.76 12.11
C GLN A 96 -15.11 -3.80 13.62
N ARG A 97 -14.68 -4.96 14.13
CA ARG A 97 -14.35 -5.14 15.55
C ARG A 97 -13.02 -4.47 15.91
N TRP A 98 -12.06 -4.47 14.99
CA TRP A 98 -10.75 -3.84 15.16
C TRP A 98 -10.01 -4.32 16.43
N ASP A 99 -9.95 -5.65 16.61
CA ASP A 99 -9.43 -6.31 17.82
C ASP A 99 -8.54 -7.48 17.42
N THR A 100 -7.30 -7.53 17.90
CA THR A 100 -6.34 -8.60 17.55
C THR A 100 -6.82 -10.00 17.96
N ASN A 101 -7.75 -10.09 18.91
CA ASN A 101 -8.33 -11.36 19.33
C ASN A 101 -9.19 -12.06 18.26
N CYS A 102 -9.52 -11.38 17.14
CA CYS A 102 -10.23 -12.02 16.03
C CYS A 102 -9.31 -12.63 14.96
N ILE A 103 -7.98 -12.47 15.07
CA ILE A 103 -7.02 -12.97 14.06
C ILE A 103 -7.13 -14.49 13.90
N ASP A 104 -7.31 -15.23 15.00
CA ASP A 104 -7.41 -16.70 14.98
C ASP A 104 -8.63 -17.21 14.20
N GLN A 105 -9.63 -16.36 13.98
CA GLN A 105 -10.86 -16.70 13.25
C GLN A 105 -10.70 -16.52 11.73
N LEU A 106 -9.64 -15.83 11.28
CA LEU A 106 -9.41 -15.57 9.87
C LEU A 106 -8.79 -16.79 9.17
N PRO A 107 -8.96 -16.92 7.85
CA PRO A 107 -8.10 -17.77 7.03
C PRO A 107 -6.62 -17.37 7.17
N ASP A 108 -5.69 -18.32 7.05
CA ASP A 108 -4.27 -18.07 7.32
C ASP A 108 -3.67 -16.96 6.44
N TYR A 109 -4.07 -16.86 5.17
CA TYR A 109 -3.60 -15.80 4.28
C TYR A 109 -4.10 -14.39 4.67
N MET A 110 -5.20 -14.30 5.43
CA MET A 110 -5.76 -13.05 5.96
C MET A 110 -5.20 -12.68 7.34
N LYS A 111 -4.32 -13.50 7.93
CA LYS A 111 -3.67 -13.21 9.23
C LYS A 111 -2.37 -12.44 9.10
N LEU A 112 -1.91 -12.19 7.88
CA LEU A 112 -0.60 -11.60 7.58
C LEU A 112 -0.54 -10.06 7.78
N TRP A 113 -1.50 -9.50 8.52
CA TRP A 113 -1.68 -8.07 8.79
C TRP A 113 -1.46 -7.73 10.27
#